data_AF-A0A158NB42-F1
#
_entry.id   AF-A0A158NB42-F1
#
_cell.length_a   1.000
_cell.length_b   1.000
_cell.length_c   1.000
_cell.angle_alpha   90.00
_cell.angle_beta   90.00
_cell.angle_gamma   90.00
#
_symmetry.space_group_name_H-M   'P 1'
#
loop_
_entity.id
_entity.type
_entity.pdbx_description
1 polymer ?
#
loop_
_entity_poly.entity_id
_entity_poly.type
_entity_poly.pdbx_seq_one_letter_code
_entity_poly.pdbx_strand_id
1 'polypeptide(L)'
;MKWCVLVLVFAGLTRGDNAIDTNNIFNCPDLNAQDEIDLDKIMDKWYVVEVLQHKLDPTKPVKTISNDLCPIVKLRPFEHSSLKLWWSEESGDLEYTFRIPNINTKKGLWRNMYPQNGTLAERPDYKQFSGSVHVMKAVASDMVLTFCSRTPDHQLYSLLLSREHTLQKSDKRGVHNLLGRRGLKINDIRETCVNGGARSRRSALDFVVWMTLVGLFSSSVLFRSWQ
;
A
#
# COMPACT_ATOMS: atom_id res chain seq x y z
N MET A 1 -22.22 -55.34 -5.01
CA MET A 1 -21.43 -55.76 -3.84
C MET A 1 -20.25 -54.80 -3.67
N LYS A 2 -20.15 -54.16 -2.49
CA LYS A 2 -18.99 -53.44 -1.87
C LYS A 2 -18.38 -52.29 -2.71
N TRP A 3 -18.51 -50.99 -2.42
CA TRP A 3 -18.40 -50.16 -1.19
C TRP A 3 -17.00 -50.10 -0.55
N CYS A 4 -16.56 -48.85 -0.31
CA CYS A 4 -15.34 -48.34 0.34
C CYS A 4 -14.07 -48.37 -0.55
N VAL A 5 -13.37 -47.26 -0.79
CA VAL A 5 -12.68 -46.45 0.23
C VAL A 5 -12.78 -44.94 -0.04
N LEU A 6 -13.16 -44.25 1.03
CA LEU A 6 -13.18 -42.81 1.26
C LEU A 6 -11.76 -42.25 1.52
N VAL A 7 -11.57 -41.00 1.06
CA VAL A 7 -10.87 -39.91 1.76
C VAL A 7 -9.37 -40.02 1.94
N LEU A 8 -8.63 -39.15 1.23
CA LEU A 8 -7.44 -38.51 1.78
C LEU A 8 -7.49 -36.98 1.60
N VAL A 9 -7.98 -36.35 2.66
CA VAL A 9 -7.46 -35.14 3.33
C VAL A 9 -7.32 -33.86 2.50
N PHE A 10 -8.32 -32.98 2.65
CA PHE A 10 -8.10 -31.54 2.68
C PHE A 10 -7.28 -31.18 3.91
N ALA A 11 -6.05 -30.66 3.74
CA ALA A 11 -5.34 -29.91 4.77
C ALA A 11 -4.29 -28.98 4.14
N GLY A 12 -4.76 -27.95 3.44
CA GLY A 12 -3.94 -26.82 3.00
C GLY A 12 -4.54 -25.45 3.34
N LEU A 13 -5.67 -25.42 4.06
CA LEU A 13 -6.16 -24.19 4.67
C LEU A 13 -5.52 -24.10 6.05
N THR A 14 -4.40 -23.39 6.13
CA THR A 14 -3.89 -22.89 7.41
C THR A 14 -4.96 -22.00 8.01
N ARG A 15 -5.82 -22.60 8.83
CA ARG A 15 -6.78 -21.91 9.69
C ARG A 15 -5.98 -21.29 10.82
N GLY A 16 -5.40 -20.13 10.54
CA GLY A 16 -4.84 -19.26 11.56
C GLY A 16 -5.98 -18.55 12.26
N ASP A 17 -6.62 -19.21 13.22
CA ASP A 17 -7.60 -18.60 14.11
C ASP A 17 -6.83 -17.70 15.09
N ASN A 18 -6.72 -16.41 14.77
CA ASN A 18 -6.30 -15.39 15.74
C ASN A 18 -7.56 -14.89 16.44
N ALA A 19 -7.95 -15.57 17.53
CA ALA A 19 -8.98 -15.07 18.42
C ALA A 19 -8.46 -13.80 19.11
N ILE A 20 -9.10 -12.66 18.84
CA ILE A 20 -8.86 -11.44 19.60
C ILE A 20 -9.57 -11.61 20.94
N ASP A 21 -8.79 -11.81 22.00
CA ASP A 21 -9.27 -11.66 23.36
C ASP A 21 -9.58 -10.18 23.61
N THR A 22 -10.86 -9.89 23.85
CA THR A 22 -11.43 -8.54 24.01
C THR A 22 -10.84 -7.75 25.19
N ASN A 23 -10.01 -8.39 26.03
CA ASN A 23 -9.31 -7.74 27.14
C ASN A 23 -7.95 -7.10 26.74
N ASN A 24 -7.52 -7.20 25.48
CA ASN A 24 -6.20 -6.76 25.00
C ASN A 24 -6.24 -5.62 23.94
N ILE A 25 -7.22 -4.72 24.03
CA ILE A 25 -7.50 -3.63 23.05
C ILE A 25 -6.28 -2.71 22.77
N PHE A 26 -5.28 -2.71 23.66
CA PHE A 26 -4.09 -1.85 23.58
C PHE A 26 -2.83 -2.57 23.11
N ASN A 27 -2.88 -3.89 22.93
CA ASN A 27 -1.74 -4.71 22.54
C ASN A 27 -1.81 -5.11 21.06
N CYS A 28 -0.65 -5.19 20.43
CA CYS A 28 -0.55 -5.76 19.09
C CYS A 28 -1.04 -7.21 19.11
N PRO A 29 -2.03 -7.57 18.29
CA PRO A 29 -2.49 -8.95 18.21
C PRO A 29 -1.35 -9.82 17.68
N ASP A 30 -1.33 -11.09 18.09
CA ASP A 30 -0.43 -12.06 17.49
C ASP A 30 -0.90 -12.34 16.06
N LEU A 31 -0.25 -11.67 15.10
CA LEU A 31 -0.55 -11.79 13.69
C LEU A 31 0.38 -12.79 13.02
N ASN A 32 -0.22 -13.78 12.36
CA ASN A 32 0.47 -14.72 11.49
C ASN A 32 0.83 -14.00 10.19
N ALA A 33 2.06 -13.47 10.15
CA ALA A 33 2.66 -12.96 8.92
C ALA A 33 2.97 -14.12 7.97
N GLN A 34 3.16 -13.81 6.69
CA GLN A 34 3.61 -14.79 5.71
C GLN A 34 5.06 -15.21 6.03
N ASP A 35 5.27 -16.50 6.26
CA ASP A 35 6.58 -17.05 6.66
C ASP A 35 7.57 -17.02 5.48
N GLU A 36 7.13 -17.54 4.34
CA GLU A 36 7.92 -17.61 3.10
C GLU A 36 7.70 -16.36 2.24
N ILE A 37 8.70 -15.48 2.25
CA ILE A 37 8.74 -14.29 1.43
C ILE A 37 10.09 -14.23 0.72
N ASP A 38 10.06 -14.02 -0.58
CA ASP A 38 11.24 -13.65 -1.35
C ASP A 38 11.42 -12.12 -1.23
N LEU A 39 12.37 -11.71 -0.38
CA LEU A 39 12.61 -10.29 -0.10
C LEU A 39 12.97 -9.53 -1.37
N ASP A 40 13.74 -10.14 -2.27
CA ASP A 40 14.18 -9.51 -3.51
C ASP A 40 13.00 -9.21 -4.43
N LYS A 41 11.93 -10.03 -4.38
CA LYS A 41 10.71 -9.82 -5.19
C LYS A 41 9.80 -8.73 -4.66
N ILE A 42 9.89 -8.41 -3.36
CA ILE A 42 9.08 -7.35 -2.75
C ILE A 42 9.79 -6.00 -2.70
N MET A 43 11.07 -5.92 -3.07
CA MET A 43 11.81 -4.65 -3.11
C MET A 43 11.24 -3.67 -4.14
N ASP A 44 11.78 -2.45 -4.11
CA ASP A 44 11.45 -1.33 -4.98
C ASP A 44 10.08 -0.70 -4.67
N LYS A 45 9.51 -0.06 -5.69
CA LYS A 45 8.38 0.85 -5.60
C LYS A 45 7.05 0.10 -5.54
N TRP A 46 6.19 0.61 -4.66
CA TRP A 46 4.80 0.23 -4.48
C TRP A 46 3.93 1.48 -4.39
N TYR A 47 2.72 1.40 -4.95
CA TYR A 47 1.68 2.41 -4.77
C TYR A 47 0.78 1.98 -3.63
N VAL A 48 0.53 2.89 -2.69
CA VAL A 48 -0.50 2.68 -1.67
C VAL A 48 -1.85 2.91 -2.36
N VAL A 49 -2.70 1.89 -2.43
CA VAL A 49 -4.04 1.98 -3.03
C VAL A 49 -5.15 2.09 -1.98
N GLU A 50 -4.93 1.53 -0.80
CA GLU A 50 -5.83 1.71 0.35
C GLU A 50 -5.04 1.74 1.66
N VAL A 51 -5.47 2.60 2.57
CA VAL A 51 -5.10 2.54 3.99
C VAL A 51 -6.31 2.04 4.78
N LEU A 52 -6.15 0.88 5.42
CA LEU A 52 -7.21 0.15 6.11
C LEU A 52 -7.02 0.28 7.62
N GLN A 53 -7.88 1.03 8.28
CA GLN A 53 -7.82 1.20 9.74
C GLN A 53 -8.55 0.05 10.43
N HIS A 54 -7.92 -0.56 11.44
CA HIS A 54 -8.50 -1.66 12.20
C HIS A 54 -8.96 -1.28 13.60
N LYS A 55 -8.54 -0.11 14.08
CA LYS A 55 -8.98 0.45 15.37
C LYS A 55 -9.93 1.61 15.13
N LEU A 56 -11.02 1.65 15.90
CA LEU A 56 -11.91 2.81 15.94
C LEU A 56 -11.22 3.93 16.73
N ASP A 57 -11.06 5.09 16.10
CA ASP A 57 -10.85 6.35 16.81
C ASP A 57 -12.23 6.97 17.03
N PRO A 58 -12.80 6.91 18.25
CA PRO A 58 -14.15 7.42 18.52
C PRO A 58 -14.27 8.93 18.31
N THR A 59 -13.15 9.65 18.22
CA THR A 59 -13.12 11.09 17.98
C THR A 59 -13.11 11.47 16.50
N LYS A 60 -12.81 10.51 15.61
CA LYS A 60 -12.83 10.74 14.16
C LYS A 60 -14.10 10.17 13.55
N PRO A 61 -14.87 10.98 12.81
CA PRO A 61 -15.98 10.44 12.04
C PRO A 61 -15.43 9.41 11.04
N VAL A 62 -16.06 8.24 10.97
CA VAL A 62 -15.80 7.23 9.93
C VAL A 62 -16.05 7.91 8.59
N LYS A 63 -15.00 8.12 7.81
CA LYS A 63 -15.06 8.82 6.54
C LYS A 63 -14.21 8.06 5.55
N THR A 64 -14.86 7.51 4.53
CA THR A 64 -14.18 7.06 3.31
C THR A 64 -13.61 8.29 2.60
N ILE A 65 -12.40 8.69 3.01
CA ILE A 65 -11.69 9.80 2.39
C ILE A 65 -10.99 9.24 1.15
N SER A 66 -11.46 9.65 -0.02
CA SER A 66 -10.85 9.34 -1.31
C SER A 66 -9.89 10.47 -1.68
N ASN A 67 -8.61 10.16 -1.83
CA ASN A 67 -7.63 11.11 -2.37
C ASN A 67 -7.12 10.64 -3.74
N ASP A 68 -7.03 11.59 -4.67
CA ASP A 68 -6.53 11.32 -6.03
C ASP A 68 -5.02 11.05 -6.08
N LEU A 69 -4.30 11.46 -5.04
CA LEU A 69 -2.86 11.29 -4.94
C LEU A 69 -2.51 9.86 -4.53
N CYS A 70 -1.36 9.42 -5.05
CA CYS A 70 -0.80 8.11 -4.81
C CYS A 70 0.40 8.21 -3.88
N PRO A 71 0.26 7.95 -2.57
CA PRO A 71 1.42 7.73 -1.72
C PRO A 71 2.26 6.58 -2.28
N ILE A 72 3.57 6.73 -2.18
CA ILE A 72 4.54 5.77 -2.68
C ILE A 72 5.30 5.18 -1.50
N VAL A 73 5.41 3.86 -1.49
CA VAL A 73 6.30 3.13 -0.60
C VAL A 73 7.43 2.55 -1.43
N LYS A 74 8.68 2.73 -1.01
CA LYS A 74 9.85 2.09 -1.61
C LYS A 74 10.54 1.22 -0.57
N LEU A 75 10.67 -0.07 -0.85
CA LEU A 75 11.43 -1.00 -0.03
C LEU A 75 12.85 -1.13 -0.58
N ARG A 76 13.84 -1.10 0.31
CA ARG A 76 15.25 -1.28 -0.04
C ARG A 76 15.93 -2.23 0.94
N PRO A 77 16.84 -3.09 0.47
CA PRO A 77 17.67 -3.87 1.38
C PRO A 77 18.52 -2.94 2.25
N PHE A 78 18.73 -3.31 3.50
CA PHE A 78 19.59 -2.57 4.42
C PHE A 78 20.32 -3.55 5.32
N GLU A 79 21.64 -3.65 5.19
CA GLU A 79 22.46 -4.61 5.94
C GLU A 79 21.95 -6.07 5.82
N HIS A 80 22.48 -6.96 6.66
CA HIS A 80 21.97 -8.32 6.77
C HIS A 80 20.75 -8.34 7.70
N SER A 81 19.68 -9.00 7.29
CA SER A 81 18.44 -9.15 8.09
C SER A 81 17.68 -7.87 8.40
N SER A 82 17.89 -6.80 7.63
CA SER A 82 17.15 -5.56 7.80
C SER A 82 16.74 -4.97 6.44
N LEU A 83 15.80 -4.02 6.47
CA LEU A 83 15.33 -3.30 5.29
C LEU A 83 14.93 -1.88 5.65
N LYS A 84 14.93 -1.01 4.64
CA LYS A 84 14.38 0.34 4.74
C LYS A 84 13.07 0.45 3.98
N LEU A 85 12.13 1.18 4.55
CA LEU A 85 10.88 1.56 3.92
C LEU A 85 10.85 3.08 3.83
N TRP A 86 10.89 3.62 2.61
CA TRP A 86 10.71 5.04 2.36
C TRP A 86 9.28 5.30 1.90
N TRP A 87 8.54 6.06 2.70
CA TRP A 87 7.19 6.53 2.43
C TRP A 87 7.25 7.95 1.89
N SER A 88 6.50 8.25 0.84
CA SER A 88 6.37 9.60 0.31
C SER A 88 4.95 9.90 -0.15
N GLU A 89 4.48 11.07 0.27
CA GLU A 89 3.21 11.66 -0.14
C GLU A 89 3.40 13.17 -0.32
N GLU A 90 2.34 13.88 -0.74
CA GLU A 90 2.40 15.33 -0.98
C GLU A 90 2.79 16.12 0.28
N SER A 91 2.37 15.64 1.46
CA SER A 91 2.72 16.29 2.72
C SER A 91 4.20 16.15 3.10
N GLY A 92 4.93 15.22 2.49
CA GLY A 92 6.33 14.97 2.82
C GLY A 92 6.67 13.49 2.79
N ASP A 93 7.78 13.15 3.43
CA ASP A 93 8.37 11.82 3.42
C ASP A 93 8.82 11.33 4.79
N LEU A 94 8.92 10.01 4.91
CA LEU A 94 9.41 9.29 6.07
C LEU A 94 10.29 8.11 5.64
N GLU A 95 11.40 7.91 6.32
CA GLU A 95 12.23 6.72 6.19
C GLU A 95 12.18 5.90 7.48
N TYR A 96 11.70 4.66 7.35
CA TYR A 96 11.69 3.66 8.40
C TYR A 96 12.85 2.68 8.19
N THR A 97 13.47 2.25 9.29
CA THR A 97 14.42 1.14 9.30
C THR A 97 13.88 -0.01 10.13
N PHE A 98 13.84 -1.19 9.54
CA PHE A 98 13.26 -2.39 10.14
C PHE A 98 14.26 -3.54 10.17
N ARG A 99 14.28 -4.26 11.31
CA ARG A 99 14.95 -5.55 11.47
C ARG A 99 13.98 -6.70 11.23
N ILE A 100 14.46 -7.75 10.59
CA ILE A 100 13.79 -9.04 10.40
C ILE A 100 14.40 -10.03 11.39
N PRO A 101 13.75 -10.33 12.53
CA PRO A 101 14.38 -11.13 13.59
C PRO A 101 14.79 -12.54 13.13
N ASN A 102 13.99 -13.15 12.26
CA ASN A 102 14.14 -14.54 11.83
C ASN A 102 14.22 -14.62 10.30
N ILE A 103 15.27 -14.07 9.70
CA ILE A 103 15.41 -13.99 8.23
C ILE A 103 15.36 -15.35 7.52
N ASN A 104 15.70 -16.46 8.18
CA ASN A 104 15.72 -17.78 7.53
C ASN A 104 14.36 -18.50 7.58
N THR A 105 13.46 -18.13 8.50
CA THR A 105 12.25 -18.92 8.78
C THR A 105 10.96 -18.09 8.79
N LYS A 106 11.03 -16.84 9.24
CA LYS A 106 9.86 -15.95 9.37
C LYS A 106 10.21 -14.54 8.91
N LYS A 107 10.24 -14.36 7.58
CA LYS A 107 10.63 -13.09 6.95
C LYS A 107 9.52 -12.01 6.99
N GLY A 108 8.29 -12.40 7.31
CA GLY A 108 7.14 -11.49 7.33
C GLY A 108 7.00 -10.64 8.58
N LEU A 109 7.82 -10.85 9.63
CA LEU A 109 7.81 -10.00 10.82
C LEU A 109 8.97 -9.00 10.79
N TRP A 110 8.63 -7.72 10.82
CA TRP A 110 9.58 -6.62 10.82
C TRP A 110 9.44 -5.82 12.11
N ARG A 111 10.55 -5.45 12.74
CA ARG A 111 10.58 -4.66 13.98
C ARG A 111 11.28 -3.34 13.72
N ASN A 112 10.66 -2.24 14.14
CA ASN A 112 11.31 -0.93 14.06
C ASN A 112 12.62 -0.94 14.86
N MET A 113 13.68 -0.37 14.29
CA MET A 113 15.00 -0.27 14.96
C MET A 113 15.27 1.13 15.52
N TYR A 114 14.92 2.16 14.76
CA TYR A 114 15.31 3.54 15.02
C TYR A 114 14.14 4.49 14.79
N PRO A 115 14.16 5.69 15.41
CA PRO A 115 13.28 6.80 15.04
C PRO A 115 13.31 7.03 13.53
N GLN A 116 12.17 7.41 12.98
CA GLN A 116 12.04 7.72 11.57
C GLN A 116 12.70 9.08 11.26
N ASN A 117 13.30 9.14 10.08
CA ASN A 117 13.81 10.38 9.49
C ASN A 117 12.88 10.87 8.38
N GLY A 118 13.08 12.09 7.88
CA GLY A 118 12.34 12.65 6.75
C GLY A 118 11.60 13.93 7.12
N THR A 119 11.05 14.61 6.12
CA THR A 119 10.43 15.93 6.29
C THR A 119 9.19 15.91 7.21
N LEU A 120 8.47 14.78 7.26
CA LEU A 120 7.35 14.62 8.20
C LEU A 120 7.83 14.42 9.65
N ALA A 121 9.01 13.82 9.85
CA ALA A 121 9.55 13.54 11.18
C ALA A 121 10.10 14.79 11.89
N GLU A 122 10.41 15.84 11.14
CA GLU A 122 10.86 17.14 11.65
C GLU A 122 9.72 18.00 12.21
N ARG A 123 8.46 17.62 11.96
CA ARG A 123 7.31 18.39 12.42
C ARG A 123 7.13 18.27 13.94
N PRO A 124 6.76 19.37 14.63
CA PRO A 124 6.66 19.38 16.09
C PRO A 124 5.56 18.47 16.64
N ASP A 125 4.52 18.18 15.86
CA ASP A 125 3.42 17.29 16.20
C ASP A 125 3.64 15.84 15.75
N TYR A 126 4.78 15.54 15.13
CA TYR A 126 5.08 14.20 14.65
C TYR A 126 5.31 13.21 15.79
N LYS A 127 4.61 12.10 15.71
CA LYS A 127 4.67 11.00 16.66
C LYS A 127 5.47 9.84 16.06
N GLN A 128 6.66 9.61 16.60
CA GLN A 128 7.54 8.52 16.19
C GLN A 128 6.85 7.16 16.36
N PHE A 129 6.88 6.36 15.31
CA PHE A 129 6.37 4.99 15.30
C PHE A 129 7.33 4.06 16.05
N SER A 130 6.79 3.27 16.98
CA SER A 130 7.54 2.31 17.79
C SER A 130 6.77 0.99 17.87
N GLY A 131 6.95 0.15 16.85
CA GLY A 131 6.15 -1.06 16.70
C GLY A 131 6.71 -2.09 15.72
N SER A 132 5.84 -2.98 15.28
CA SER A 132 6.13 -4.02 14.28
C SER A 132 5.30 -3.83 13.02
N VAL A 133 5.82 -4.38 11.93
CA VAL A 133 5.12 -4.51 10.66
C VAL A 133 5.03 -6.00 10.32
N HIS A 134 3.84 -6.45 9.94
CA HIS A 134 3.56 -7.83 9.57
C HIS A 134 3.18 -7.87 8.09
N VAL A 135 3.91 -8.64 7.30
CA VAL A 135 3.57 -8.90 5.90
C VAL A 135 2.45 -9.92 5.87
N MET A 136 1.22 -9.48 5.62
CA MET A 136 0.06 -10.35 5.66
C MET A 136 -0.14 -11.13 4.35
N LYS A 137 0.29 -10.53 3.25
CA LYS A 137 0.30 -11.10 1.90
C LYS A 137 1.42 -10.42 1.11
N ALA A 138 2.20 -11.19 0.35
CA ALA A 138 3.14 -10.68 -0.64
C ALA A 138 3.09 -11.56 -1.89
N VAL A 139 2.60 -10.99 -2.99
CA VAL A 139 2.64 -11.60 -4.33
C VAL A 139 3.21 -10.58 -5.33
N ALA A 140 3.41 -10.99 -6.58
CA ALA A 140 4.05 -10.13 -7.58
C ALA A 140 3.29 -8.81 -7.85
N SER A 141 1.95 -8.85 -7.80
CA SER A 141 1.08 -7.71 -8.12
C SER A 141 0.79 -6.80 -6.92
N ASP A 142 0.58 -7.39 -5.75
CA ASP A 142 0.05 -6.70 -4.59
C ASP A 142 0.62 -7.25 -3.27
N MET A 143 0.67 -6.37 -2.27
CA MET A 143 1.23 -6.67 -0.96
C MET A 143 0.40 -6.01 0.13
N VAL A 144 0.36 -6.65 1.30
CA VAL A 144 -0.37 -6.14 2.47
C VAL A 144 0.59 -6.06 3.64
N LEU A 145 0.82 -4.85 4.13
CA LEU A 145 1.64 -4.58 5.32
C LEU A 145 0.75 -4.10 6.46
N THR A 146 0.72 -4.82 7.57
CA THR A 146 0.00 -4.39 8.78
C THR A 146 0.96 -3.80 9.78
N PHE A 147 0.77 -2.52 10.09
CA PHE A 147 1.52 -1.78 11.09
C PHE A 147 0.80 -1.91 12.43
N CYS A 148 1.57 -2.23 13.46
CA CYS A 148 1.08 -2.20 14.82
C CYS A 148 2.08 -1.52 15.76
N SER A 149 1.60 -0.55 16.52
CA SER A 149 2.38 0.18 17.52
C SER A 149 1.58 0.22 18.82
N ARG A 150 2.24 0.04 19.98
CA ARG A 150 1.58 0.26 21.28
C ARG A 150 1.60 1.73 21.65
N THR A 151 2.76 2.35 21.57
CA THR A 151 2.96 3.77 21.81
C THR A 151 3.26 4.49 20.49
N PRO A 152 2.91 5.77 20.34
CA PRO A 152 2.15 6.59 21.29
C PRO A 152 0.62 6.43 21.21
N ASP A 153 0.06 6.04 20.06
CA ASP A 153 -1.40 6.11 19.83
C ASP A 153 -2.08 4.75 19.62
N HIS A 154 -1.42 3.65 19.99
CA HIS A 154 -1.95 2.29 19.78
C HIS A 154 -2.42 2.05 18.33
N GLN A 155 -1.55 2.37 17.38
CA GLN A 155 -1.86 2.31 15.95
C GLN A 155 -2.02 0.84 15.50
N LEU A 156 -3.09 0.56 14.76
CA LEU A 156 -3.28 -0.72 14.07
C LEU A 156 -3.98 -0.46 12.73
N TYR A 157 -3.20 -0.55 11.66
CA TYR A 157 -3.68 -0.31 10.29
C TYR A 157 -2.92 -1.17 9.29
N SER A 158 -3.52 -1.41 8.13
CA SER A 158 -2.89 -2.09 7.02
C SER A 158 -2.78 -1.19 5.81
N LEU A 159 -1.67 -1.32 5.09
CA LEU A 159 -1.49 -0.76 3.77
C LEU A 159 -1.77 -1.85 2.74
N LEU A 160 -2.68 -1.57 1.81
CA LEU A 160 -2.80 -2.34 0.58
C LEU A 160 -1.95 -1.66 -0.49
N LEU A 161 -0.97 -2.39 -0.98
CA LEU A 161 0.04 -1.94 -1.92
C LEU A 161 -0.14 -2.64 -3.27
N SER A 162 0.07 -1.92 -4.36
CA SER A 162 0.03 -2.45 -5.73
C SER A 162 1.27 -2.01 -6.51
N ARG A 163 1.72 -2.83 -7.46
CA ARG A 163 2.75 -2.43 -8.44
C ARG A 163 2.20 -1.41 -9.45
N GLU A 164 0.88 -1.37 -9.62
CA GLU A 164 0.17 -0.42 -10.46
C GLU A 164 -0.60 0.61 -9.62
N HIS A 165 -1.08 1.68 -10.25
CA HIS A 165 -1.81 2.75 -9.55
C HIS A 165 -3.24 2.33 -9.20
N THR A 166 -3.69 1.21 -9.74
CA THR A 166 -5.02 0.66 -9.48
C THR A 166 -4.90 -0.81 -9.09
N LEU A 167 -5.98 -1.33 -8.50
CA LEU A 167 -6.12 -2.73 -8.15
C LEU A 167 -7.57 -3.13 -8.39
N GLN A 168 -7.80 -4.35 -8.90
CA GLN A 168 -9.15 -4.79 -9.24
C GLN A 168 -10.03 -4.89 -7.97
N LYS A 169 -11.32 -4.63 -8.13
CA LYS A 169 -12.29 -4.69 -7.01
C LYS A 169 -12.36 -6.09 -6.38
N SER A 170 -12.18 -7.14 -7.19
CA SER A 170 -12.10 -8.54 -6.71
C SER A 170 -10.89 -8.77 -5.81
N ASP A 171 -9.74 -8.21 -6.18
CA ASP A 171 -8.48 -8.36 -5.43
C ASP A 171 -8.55 -7.59 -4.11
N LYS A 172 -9.06 -6.36 -4.13
CA LYS A 172 -9.38 -5.57 -2.94
C LYS A 172 -10.28 -6.35 -1.98
N ARG A 173 -11.39 -6.91 -2.49
CA ARG A 173 -12.32 -7.75 -1.70
C ARG A 173 -11.63 -9.00 -1.14
N GLY A 174 -10.76 -9.64 -1.93
CA GLY A 174 -9.97 -10.78 -1.48
C GLY A 174 -9.07 -10.44 -0.30
N VAL A 175 -8.42 -9.28 -0.35
CA VAL A 175 -7.60 -8.75 0.75
C VAL A 175 -8.47 -8.43 1.98
N HIS A 176 -9.60 -7.74 1.80
CA HIS A 176 -10.51 -7.43 2.91
C HIS A 176 -10.98 -8.70 3.63
N ASN A 177 -11.35 -9.74 2.88
CA ASN A 177 -11.72 -11.04 3.42
C ASN A 177 -10.55 -11.77 4.10
N LEU A 178 -9.32 -11.64 3.57
CA LEU A 178 -8.12 -12.19 4.21
C LEU A 178 -7.89 -11.54 5.57
N LEU A 179 -7.96 -10.21 5.65
CA LEU A 179 -7.77 -9.46 6.89
C LEU A 179 -8.86 -9.78 7.91
N GLY A 180 -10.13 -9.82 7.49
CA GLY A 180 -11.25 -10.21 8.35
C GLY A 180 -11.07 -11.61 8.94
N ARG A 181 -10.60 -12.59 8.14
CA ARG A 181 -10.30 -13.95 8.63
C ARG A 181 -9.13 -14.01 9.61
N ARG A 182 -8.22 -13.02 9.58
CA ARG A 182 -7.09 -12.91 10.51
C ARG A 182 -7.41 -12.03 11.73
N GLY A 183 -8.69 -11.72 11.95
CA GLY A 183 -9.15 -10.91 13.09
C GLY A 183 -9.00 -9.40 12.87
N LEU A 184 -8.44 -8.96 11.74
CA LEU A 184 -8.24 -7.55 11.41
C LEU A 184 -9.50 -7.00 10.73
N LYS A 185 -10.53 -6.73 11.53
CA LYS A 185 -11.75 -6.06 11.05
C LYS A 185 -11.39 -4.67 10.54
N ILE A 186 -11.96 -4.28 9.41
CA ILE A 186 -11.71 -2.98 8.78
C ILE A 186 -12.82 -2.04 9.25
N ASN A 187 -12.45 -0.97 9.95
CA ASN A 187 -13.41 0.02 10.48
C ASN A 187 -13.48 1.26 9.59
N ASP A 188 -12.37 1.62 8.95
CA ASP A 188 -12.29 2.77 8.04
C ASP A 188 -11.35 2.45 6.87
N ILE A 189 -11.71 2.97 5.69
CA ILE A 189 -10.97 2.76 4.44
C ILE A 189 -10.70 4.12 3.83
N ARG A 190 -9.42 4.46 3.69
CA ARG A 190 -8.98 5.60 2.89
C ARG A 190 -8.49 5.09 1.55
N GLU A 191 -9.26 5.33 0.50
CA GLU A 191 -8.85 4.99 -0.86
C GLU A 191 -7.88 6.05 -1.39
N THR A 192 -6.80 5.59 -2.02
CA THR A 192 -5.79 6.43 -2.68
C THR A 192 -5.68 6.04 -4.15
N CYS A 193 -5.07 6.90 -4.97
CA CYS A 193 -4.93 6.67 -6.41
C CYS A 193 -6.22 6.57 -7.23
N VAL A 194 -7.34 7.15 -6.77
CA VAL A 194 -8.66 6.97 -7.43
C VAL A 194 -8.66 7.42 -8.89
N ASN A 195 -7.85 8.42 -9.24
CA ASN A 195 -7.67 8.93 -10.60
C ASN A 195 -6.31 8.58 -11.24
N GLY A 196 -5.57 7.60 -10.72
CA GLY A 196 -4.21 7.24 -11.18
C GLY A 196 -4.11 6.83 -12.66
N GLY A 197 -5.23 6.44 -13.29
CA GLY A 197 -5.32 6.20 -14.74
C GLY A 197 -5.55 7.45 -15.60
N ALA A 198 -5.99 8.57 -15.02
CA ALA A 198 -6.48 9.73 -15.76
C ALA A 198 -5.44 10.86 -15.96
N ARG A 199 -4.27 10.78 -15.33
CA ARG A 199 -3.22 11.82 -15.45
C ARG A 199 -2.07 11.48 -16.40
N SER A 200 -2.05 10.28 -16.98
CA SER A 200 -1.08 9.88 -18.00
C SER A 200 -1.72 9.90 -19.40
N ARG A 201 -2.01 11.11 -19.92
CA ARG A 201 -2.18 11.48 -21.36
C ARG A 201 -2.96 12.81 -21.50
N ARG A 202 -2.56 13.89 -20.81
CA ARG A 202 -2.99 15.24 -21.21
C ARG A 202 -1.93 15.86 -22.11
N SER A 203 -2.13 15.58 -23.40
CA SER A 203 -1.78 16.35 -24.59
C SER A 203 -0.36 16.91 -24.70
N ALA A 204 0.50 16.17 -25.42
CA ALA A 204 1.71 16.70 -26.05
C ALA A 204 1.55 16.86 -27.57
N LEU A 205 0.35 16.70 -28.13
CA LEU A 205 0.10 16.78 -29.57
C LEU A 205 -1.26 17.40 -29.86
N ASP A 206 -1.44 18.70 -29.58
CA ASP A 206 -2.54 19.50 -30.18
C ASP A 206 -2.14 20.94 -30.49
N PHE A 207 -0.84 21.26 -30.49
CA PHE A 207 -0.35 22.56 -30.97
C PHE A 207 0.09 22.57 -32.45
N VAL A 208 0.09 21.42 -33.13
CA VAL A 208 0.56 21.33 -34.53
C VAL A 208 -0.58 21.50 -35.55
N VAL A 209 -1.85 21.37 -35.14
CA VAL A 209 -3.00 21.46 -36.07
C VAL A 209 -3.43 22.91 -36.35
N TRP A 210 -3.03 23.90 -35.55
CA TRP A 210 -3.42 25.30 -35.80
C TRP A 210 -2.44 26.08 -36.70
N MET A 211 -1.21 25.59 -36.92
CA MET A 211 -0.24 26.25 -37.80
C MET A 211 -0.42 25.91 -39.29
N THR A 212 -1.16 24.85 -39.63
CA THR A 212 -1.44 24.51 -41.05
C THR A 212 -2.63 25.25 -41.63
N LEU A 213 -3.49 25.87 -40.80
CA LEU A 213 -4.64 26.66 -41.27
C LEU A 213 -4.35 28.14 -41.46
N VAL A 214 -3.25 28.67 -40.91
CA VAL A 214 -2.82 30.06 -41.16
C VAL A 214 -1.90 30.16 -42.39
N GLY A 215 -1.15 29.10 -42.72
CA GLY A 215 -0.26 29.06 -43.90
C GLY A 215 -0.97 28.92 -45.26
N LEU A 216 -2.26 28.55 -45.28
CA LEU A 216 -3.03 28.37 -46.53
C LEU A 216 -3.89 29.60 -46.91
N PHE A 217 -3.93 30.65 -46.09
CA PHE A 217 -4.61 31.92 -46.41
C PHE A 217 -3.66 33.07 -46.75
N SER A 218 -2.33 32.87 -46.70
CA SER A 218 -1.34 33.91 -47.02
C SER A 218 -0.82 33.86 -48.46
N SER A 219 -1.16 32.84 -49.25
CA SER A 219 -0.65 32.64 -50.62
C SER A 219 -1.61 33.09 -51.73
N SER A 220 -2.74 33.73 -51.40
CA SER A 220 -3.70 34.24 -52.39
C SER A 220 -3.74 35.77 -52.53
N VAL A 221 -2.80 36.53 -51.93
CA VAL A 221 -2.76 38.01 -52.00
C VAL A 221 -1.51 38.55 -52.71
N LEU A 222 -0.94 37.79 -53.64
CA LEU A 222 0.17 38.27 -54.49
C LEU A 222 -0.08 37.94 -55.95
N PHE A 223 -1.12 38.49 -56.58
CA PHE A 223 -1.15 38.78 -58.03
C PHE A 223 -2.32 39.74 -58.35
N ARG A 224 -2.00 40.81 -59.10
CA ARG A 224 -2.83 41.97 -59.54
C ARG A 224 -2.80 43.16 -58.56
N SER A 225 -2.33 44.34 -58.91
CA SER A 225 -1.97 44.93 -60.20
C SER A 225 -1.12 46.19 -59.95
N TRP A 226 0.04 46.30 -60.60
CA TRP A 226 0.68 47.59 -60.85
C TRP A 226 0.27 48.07 -62.25
N GLN A 227 0.16 49.38 -62.39
CA GLN A 227 -0.11 50.12 -63.62
C GLN A 227 0.86 49.78 -64.75
#